data_AF-A0A410RYB8-F1
#
_entry.id   AF-A0A410RYB8-F1
#
_cell.length_a   1.000
_cell.length_b   1.000
_cell.length_c   1.000
_cell.angle_alpha   90.00
_cell.angle_beta   90.00
_cell.angle_gamma   90.00
#
_symmetry.space_group_name_H-M   'P 1'
#
loop_
_entity.id
_entity.type
_entity.pdbx_description
1 polymer ?
#
loop_
_entity_poly.entity_id
_entity_poly.type
_entity_poly.pdbx_seq_one_letter_code
_entity_poly.pdbx_strand_id
1 'polypeptide(L)' 'MTPLRERALQLDKAYLALMREQAFALGRDTLLAPPANVHRTVENGSTELEATGRLYTEGRLHLAWE' A
#
# COMPACT_ATOMS: atom_id res chain seq x y z
N MET A 1 9.74 14.35 -11.96
CA MET A 1 8.82 14.11 -13.10
C MET A 1 7.60 13.36 -12.59
N THR A 2 6.51 14.06 -12.35
CA THR A 2 5.23 13.45 -11.93
C THR A 2 4.45 13.00 -13.16
N PRO A 3 3.87 11.79 -13.20
CA PRO A 3 3.09 11.37 -14.36
C PRO A 3 1.89 12.30 -14.58
N LEU A 4 1.60 12.59 -15.85
CA LEU A 4 0.39 13.32 -16.24
C LEU A 4 -0.85 12.60 -15.66
N ARG A 5 -1.87 13.37 -15.24
CA ARG A 5 -3.10 12.85 -14.62
C ARG A 5 -3.72 11.68 -15.40
N GLU A 6 -3.74 11.78 -16.72
CA GLU A 6 -4.24 10.73 -17.60
C GLU A 6 -3.45 9.43 -17.45
N ARG A 7 -2.12 9.52 -17.39
CA ARG A 7 -1.24 8.36 -17.23
C ARG A 7 -1.44 7.68 -15.88
N ALA A 8 -1.64 8.46 -14.81
CA ALA A 8 -1.94 7.92 -13.49
C ALA A 8 -3.27 7.14 -13.50
N LEU A 9 -4.31 7.68 -14.15
CA LEU A 9 -5.62 7.01 -14.27
C LEU A 9 -5.55 5.74 -15.14
N GLN A 10 -4.75 5.75 -16.21
CA GLN A 10 -4.53 4.55 -17.02
C GLN A 10 -3.83 3.45 -16.22
N LEU A 11 -2.81 3.82 -15.44
CA LEU A 11 -2.07 2.88 -14.60
C LEU A 11 -2.95 2.29 -13.49
N ASP A 12 -3.76 3.12 -12.85
CA ASP A 12 -4.73 2.69 -11.82
C ASP A 12 -5.74 1.66 -12.38
N LYS A 13 -6.31 1.93 -13.56
CA LYS A 13 -7.22 1.00 -14.24
C LYS A 13 -6.54 -0.32 -14.61
N ALA A 14 -5.30 -0.26 -15.12
CA ALA A 14 -4.54 -1.45 -15.48
C ALA A 14 -4.22 -2.30 -14.23
N TYR A 15 -3.83 -1.66 -13.13
CA TYR A 15 -3.60 -2.32 -11.85
C TYR A 15 -4.87 -2.98 -11.31
N LEU A 16 -6.01 -2.29 -11.36
CA LEU A 16 -7.29 -2.84 -10.94
C LEU A 16 -7.70 -4.07 -11.75
N ALA A 17 -7.47 -4.06 -13.07
CA ALA A 17 -7.74 -5.21 -13.93
C ALA A 17 -6.88 -6.42 -13.55
N LEU A 18 -5.56 -6.22 -13.39
CA LEU A 18 -4.62 -7.26 -12.96
C LEU A 18 -5.02 -7.86 -11.60
N MET A 19 -5.38 -7.01 -10.63
CA MET A 19 -5.82 -7.45 -9.31
C MET A 19 -7.13 -8.24 -9.35
N ARG A 20 -8.08 -7.85 -10.19
CA ARG A 20 -9.34 -8.60 -10.38
C ARG A 20 -9.11 -9.97 -11.03
N GLU A 21 -8.13 -10.05 -11.93
CA GLU A 21 -7.70 -11.30 -12.56
C GLU A 21 -6.91 -12.21 -11.61
N GLN A 22 -6.33 -11.67 -10.53
CA GLN A 22 -5.85 -12.47 -9.40
C GLN A 22 -7.04 -13.05 -8.62
N ALA A 23 -7.80 -13.89 -9.30
CA ALA A 23 -8.74 -14.80 -8.70
C ALA A 23 -7.92 -15.78 -7.86
N PHE A 24 -8.10 -15.74 -6.54
CA PHE A 24 -7.70 -16.81 -5.63
C PHE A 24 -8.57 -18.06 -5.86
N ALA A 25 -8.83 -18.43 -7.11
CA ALA A 25 -9.71 -19.52 -7.50
C ALA A 25 -9.24 -20.87 -6.93
N LEU A 26 -7.94 -20.98 -6.63
CA LEU A 26 -7.31 -22.12 -5.95
C LEU A 26 -6.98 -21.83 -4.47
N GLY A 27 -7.49 -20.73 -3.92
CA GLY A 27 -7.14 -20.22 -2.60
C GLY A 27 -5.83 -19.42 -2.58
N ARG A 28 -5.48 -18.89 -1.41
CA ARG A 28 -4.10 -18.52 -1.09
C ARG A 28 -3.42 -19.81 -0.67
N ASP A 29 -2.21 -20.09 -1.16
CA ASP A 29 -1.41 -21.20 -0.66
C ASP A 29 -1.43 -21.16 0.86
N THR A 30 -2.08 -22.15 1.46
CA THR A 30 -2.18 -22.22 2.91
C THR A 30 -0.83 -22.74 3.37
N LEU A 31 0.00 -21.85 3.90
CA LEU A 31 1.29 -22.25 4.42
C LEU A 31 1.07 -23.16 5.63
N LEU A 32 1.70 -24.35 5.60
CA LEU A 32 1.66 -25.32 6.71
C LEU A 32 2.30 -24.77 8.00
N ALA A 33 3.12 -23.72 7.88
CA ALA A 33 3.75 -23.01 8.96
C ALA A 33 3.82 -21.51 8.64
N PRO A 34 3.94 -20.62 9.65
CA PRO A 34 4.09 -19.19 9.42
C PRO A 34 5.29 -18.88 8.50
N PRO A 35 5.13 -17.96 7.53
CA PRO A 35 6.21 -17.57 6.64
C PRO A 35 7.37 -16.94 7.43
N ALA A 36 8.60 -17.36 7.14
CA ALA A 36 9.80 -16.98 7.90
C ALA A 36 10.06 -15.47 7.94
N ASN A 37 9.65 -14.74 6.90
CA ASN A 37 9.89 -13.30 6.76
C ASN A 37 8.68 -12.45 7.18
N VAL A 38 7.71 -13.02 7.90
CA VAL A 38 6.57 -12.27 8.42
C VAL A 38 6.73 -12.11 9.93
N HIS A 39 6.88 -10.85 10.35
CA HIS A 39 6.91 -10.50 11.75
C HIS A 39 5.55 -10.77 12.40
N ARG A 40 5.54 -11.46 13.55
CA ARG A 40 4.30 -11.72 14.33
C ARG A 40 3.75 -10.44 14.96
N THR A 41 4.65 -9.56 15.36
CA THR A 41 4.37 -8.25 15.95
C THR A 41 5.37 -7.27 15.37
N VAL A 42 4.90 -6.05 15.11
CA VAL A 42 5.73 -4.94 14.67
C VAL A 42 5.60 -3.87 15.74
N GLU A 43 6.72 -3.56 16.40
CA GLU A 43 6.82 -2.38 17.25
C GLU A 43 7.30 -1.25 16.36
N ASN A 44 6.44 -0.27 16.12
CA ASN A 44 6.79 0.90 15.32
C ASN A 44 7.45 1.94 16.25
N GLY A 45 8.67 2.35 15.89
CA GLY A 45 9.29 3.53 16.49
C GLY A 45 8.67 4.83 15.97
N SER A 46 9.11 5.96 16.53
CA SER A 46 8.79 7.28 15.98
C SER A 46 9.23 7.37 14.51
N THR A 47 8.34 7.86 13.65
CA THR A 47 8.66 8.19 12.25
C THR A 47 9.10 9.64 12.10
N GLU A 48 9.18 10.40 13.20
CA GLU A 48 9.40 11.86 13.25
C GLU A 48 8.36 12.70 12.48
N LEU A 49 7.31 12.07 11.92
CA LEU A 49 6.24 12.76 11.21
C LEU A 49 5.45 13.68 12.16
N GLU A 50 5.31 13.30 13.42
CA GLU A 50 4.68 14.12 14.46
C GLU A 50 5.44 15.43 14.67
N ALA A 51 6.78 15.39 14.76
CA ALA A 51 7.62 16.58 14.93
C ALA A 51 7.49 17.58 13.76
N THR A 52 7.16 17.08 12.56
CA THR A 52 6.97 17.91 11.35
C THR A 52 5.53 18.37 11.14
N GLY A 53 4.59 18.01 12.03
CA GLY A 53 3.17 18.30 11.87
C GLY A 53 2.51 17.56 10.69
N ARG A 54 3.11 16.47 10.22
CA ARG A 54 2.66 15.66 9.08
C ARG A 54 2.05 14.32 9.51
N LEU A 55 1.55 14.25 10.75
CA LEU A 55 0.79 13.12 11.25
C LEU A 55 -0.70 13.31 10.92
N TYR A 56 -1.24 12.43 10.09
CA TYR A 56 -2.64 12.48 9.67
C TYR A 56 -3.36 11.20 10.09
N THR A 57 -4.37 11.33 10.95
CA THR A 57 -5.16 10.19 11.49
C THR A 57 -6.57 10.10 10.90
N GLU A 58 -6.92 11.02 10.00
CA GLU A 58 -8.26 11.18 9.43
C GLU A 58 -8.54 10.29 8.21
N GLY A 59 -7.58 9.47 7.79
CA GLY A 59 -7.71 8.55 6.66
C GLY A 59 -7.82 9.22 5.29
N ARG A 60 -7.47 10.51 5.19
CA ARG A 60 -7.42 11.24 3.92
C ARG A 60 -6.02 11.19 3.33
N LEU A 61 -5.96 11.32 2.00
CA LEU A 61 -4.70 11.44 1.29
C LEU A 61 -4.22 12.89 1.32
N HIS A 62 -3.07 13.13 1.93
CA HIS A 62 -2.41 14.45 1.95
C HIS A 62 -1.26 14.42 0.96
N LEU A 63 -1.33 15.27 -0.06
CA LEU A 63 -0.29 15.39 -1.07
C LEU A 63 0.62 16.57 -0.72
N ALA A 64 1.89 16.30 -0.44
CA ALA A 64 2.92 17.32 -0.29
C ALA A 64 3.69 17.42 -1.61
N TRP A 65 3.24 18.32 -2.49
CA TRP A 65 3.97 18.65 -3.71
C TRP A 65 4.87 19.86 -3.40
N GLU A 66 6.17 19.62 -3.29
CA GLU A 66 7.21 20.65 -3.44
C GLU A 66 7.74 20.64 -4.89
#